data_AF-A0A1H4P6F3-F1
#
_entry.id   AF-A0A1H4P6F3-F1
#
_cell.length_a   1.000
_cell.length_b   1.000
_cell.length_c   1.000
_cell.angle_alpha   90.00
_cell.angle_beta   90.00
_cell.angle_gamma   90.00
#
_symmetry.space_group_name_H-M   'P 1'
#
loop_
_entity.id
_entity.type
_entity.pdbx_description
1 polymer ?
#
loop_
_entity_poly.entity_id
_entity_poly.type
_entity_poly.pdbx_seq_one_letter_code
_entity_poly.pdbx_strand_id
1 'polypeptide(L)'
;MESPTRTDPVVAAMSEVVGGPLGEHSAGHRWWSPARVLLGSTAVVLALGMVSKSACVPSGWSKPNQPFAQQCWSELAGRSTDDASAPHVATWLQRLGELFPGSGPVSSTAGLAVLLAALALLATALLVRVDHRRPWAAAGWAMSPVLLVHWLSWELVAAVGIAVLLWGWTSGRAWLAGVGAGIGAAFALPVVLALVGVIAVGARMRDRVDALLAAAAAYVVLTLPGRGSIPEADTGSVWLLLQQAGHPPSSTTRTVVQLAALTAAAALVWWLARRAGRPTAVTSARAGLVLLAAALVVAPSAPPEAALLALPLAAIGVRRWRDLLVWQGLTLLSSVITGWWVGMALDPTITDDDRAYWLAVVLRVGALLWLVVAVVRDAASESADDDAVEVGGGEPDPDVDVLADAGDARA
;
A
#
# COMPACT_ATOMS: atom_id res chain seq x y z
N MET A 1 -11.52 16.38 16.23
CA MET A 1 -10.87 15.30 15.45
C MET A 1 -11.63 15.19 14.15
N GLU A 2 -10.98 15.43 13.02
CA GLU A 2 -11.64 15.46 11.71
C GLU A 2 -12.12 14.02 11.36
N SER A 3 -13.44 13.84 11.19
CA SER A 3 -14.05 12.53 10.94
C SER A 3 -14.30 12.33 9.44
N PRO A 4 -13.94 11.18 8.84
CA PRO A 4 -14.21 10.92 7.42
C PRO A 4 -15.69 11.04 7.03
N THR A 5 -16.59 10.75 7.96
CA THR A 5 -18.05 10.91 7.76
C THR A 5 -18.51 12.35 7.52
N ARG A 6 -17.68 13.35 7.85
CA ARG A 6 -17.98 14.78 7.63
C ARG A 6 -17.32 15.35 6.38
N THR A 7 -16.20 14.78 5.96
CA THR A 7 -15.37 15.34 4.89
C THR A 7 -15.47 14.57 3.58
N ASP A 8 -15.92 13.30 3.61
CA ASP A 8 -16.06 12.46 2.43
C ASP A 8 -17.52 12.06 2.19
N PRO A 9 -18.12 12.41 1.03
CA PRO A 9 -19.51 12.14 0.74
C PRO A 9 -19.83 10.64 0.62
N VAL A 10 -18.86 9.81 0.20
CA VAL A 10 -19.04 8.36 0.13
C VAL A 10 -19.14 7.77 1.53
N VAL A 11 -18.25 8.19 2.43
CA VAL A 11 -18.28 7.73 3.82
C VAL A 11 -19.49 8.25 4.56
N ALA A 12 -19.90 9.50 4.30
CA ALA A 12 -21.13 10.06 4.84
C ALA A 12 -22.35 9.21 4.44
N ALA A 13 -22.51 8.92 3.15
CA ALA A 13 -23.61 8.08 2.66
C ALA A 13 -23.57 6.65 3.24
N MET A 14 -22.38 6.03 3.34
CA MET A 14 -22.23 4.70 3.96
C MET A 14 -22.53 4.72 5.47
N SER A 15 -22.25 5.82 6.15
CA SER A 15 -22.48 5.94 7.59
C SER A 15 -23.96 5.95 7.97
N GLU A 16 -24.86 6.38 7.09
CA GLU A 16 -26.32 6.36 7.33
C GLU A 16 -26.85 4.95 7.64
N VAL A 17 -26.23 3.91 7.08
CA VAL A 17 -26.59 2.50 7.34
C VAL A 17 -26.27 2.07 8.77
N VAL A 18 -25.25 2.66 9.39
CA VAL A 18 -24.72 2.26 10.71
C VAL A 18 -25.15 3.23 11.82
N GLY A 19 -25.72 4.39 11.47
CA GLY A 19 -26.24 5.37 12.45
C GLY A 19 -26.04 6.85 12.10
N GLY A 20 -25.53 7.16 10.91
CA GLY A 20 -25.31 8.53 10.43
C GLY A 20 -23.91 9.10 10.73
N PRO A 21 -23.63 10.33 10.26
CA PRO A 21 -22.34 10.96 10.42
C PRO A 21 -22.05 11.30 11.89
N LEU A 22 -20.76 11.41 12.23
CA LEU A 22 -20.34 11.68 13.60
C LEU A 22 -20.89 13.04 14.09
N GLY A 23 -21.67 12.99 15.18
CA GLY A 23 -22.30 14.18 15.77
C GLY A 23 -21.29 15.16 16.38
N GLU A 24 -21.66 16.44 16.44
CA GLU A 24 -20.80 17.54 16.92
C GLU A 24 -20.38 17.38 18.39
N HIS A 25 -21.23 16.75 19.18
CA HIS A 25 -21.02 16.49 20.60
C HIS A 25 -20.53 15.06 20.88
N SER A 26 -20.04 14.33 19.87
CA SER A 26 -19.49 13.00 20.09
C SER A 26 -18.24 13.09 20.97
N ALA A 27 -18.40 12.85 22.26
CA ALA A 27 -17.27 12.65 23.15
C ALA A 27 -16.59 11.33 22.77
N GLY A 28 -15.25 11.29 22.86
CA GLY A 28 -14.51 10.05 22.63
C GLY A 28 -14.98 8.95 23.59
N HIS A 29 -15.33 7.77 23.06
CA HIS A 29 -15.77 6.66 23.90
C HIS A 29 -14.58 6.12 24.72
N ARG A 30 -14.75 6.01 26.05
CA ARG A 30 -13.67 5.61 26.98
C ARG A 30 -13.02 4.28 26.62
N TRP A 31 -13.76 3.37 25.99
CA TRP A 31 -13.25 2.05 25.57
C TRP A 31 -13.06 1.89 24.05
N TRP A 32 -13.78 2.63 23.21
CA TRP A 32 -13.73 2.46 21.75
C TRP A 32 -12.90 3.59 21.17
N SER A 33 -11.58 3.46 21.27
CA SER A 33 -10.67 4.37 20.58
C SER A 33 -10.61 4.00 19.08
N PRO A 34 -10.31 4.96 18.18
CA PRO A 34 -10.10 4.68 16.77
C PRO A 34 -9.13 3.51 16.53
N ALA A 35 -8.07 3.42 17.33
CA ALA A 35 -7.10 2.32 17.27
C ALA A 35 -7.74 0.94 17.50
N ARG A 36 -8.63 0.81 18.49
CA ARG A 36 -9.30 -0.47 18.81
C ARG A 36 -10.33 -0.84 17.74
N VAL A 37 -11.07 0.14 17.24
CA VAL A 37 -12.03 -0.07 16.14
C VAL A 37 -11.30 -0.56 14.90
N LEU A 38 -10.19 0.09 14.54
CA LEU A 38 -9.39 -0.27 13.37
C LEU A 38 -8.69 -1.64 13.52
N LEU A 39 -8.17 -1.96 14.70
CA LEU A 39 -7.64 -3.30 14.97
C LEU A 39 -8.72 -4.37 14.86
N GLY A 40 -9.91 -4.10 15.40
CA GLY A 40 -11.07 -4.98 15.27
C GLY A 40 -11.50 -5.18 13.81
N SER A 41 -11.57 -4.09 13.02
CA SER A 41 -11.92 -4.18 11.61
C SER A 41 -10.88 -4.95 10.80
N THR A 42 -9.59 -4.73 11.05
CA THR A 42 -8.53 -5.51 10.41
C THR A 42 -8.68 -7.00 10.73
N ALA A 43 -8.93 -7.35 12.00
CA ALA A 43 -9.15 -8.76 12.38
C ALA A 43 -10.35 -9.38 11.65
N VAL A 44 -11.45 -8.64 11.50
CA VAL A 44 -12.62 -9.09 10.74
C VAL A 44 -12.29 -9.27 9.26
N VAL A 45 -11.58 -8.33 8.64
CA VAL A 45 -11.14 -8.42 7.23
C VAL A 45 -10.25 -9.64 7.00
N LEU A 46 -9.29 -9.91 7.88
CA LEU A 46 -8.43 -11.09 7.80
C LEU A 46 -9.23 -12.39 7.96
N ALA A 47 -10.19 -12.43 8.90
CA ALA A 47 -11.06 -13.58 9.09
C ALA A 47 -11.93 -13.86 7.85
N LEU A 48 -12.54 -12.82 7.26
CA LEU A 48 -13.29 -12.93 6.01
C LEU A 48 -12.39 -13.38 4.85
N GLY A 49 -11.16 -12.90 4.79
CA GLY A 49 -10.15 -13.36 3.84
C GLY A 49 -9.76 -14.83 4.00
N MET A 50 -9.83 -15.38 5.22
CA MET A 50 -9.66 -16.82 5.43
C MET A 50 -10.88 -17.60 4.95
N VAL A 51 -12.08 -17.08 5.22
CA VAL A 51 -13.35 -17.69 4.78
C VAL A 51 -13.43 -17.75 3.25
N SER A 52 -12.97 -16.71 2.53
CA SER A 52 -12.93 -16.70 1.06
C SER A 52 -12.01 -17.79 0.48
N LYS A 53 -11.01 -18.25 1.24
CA LYS A 53 -10.10 -19.34 0.83
C LYS A 53 -10.61 -20.74 1.15
N SER A 54 -11.79 -20.87 1.78
CA SER A 54 -12.33 -22.15 2.27
C SER A 54 -12.47 -23.24 1.19
N ALA A 55 -12.74 -22.89 -0.07
CA ALA A 55 -12.89 -23.86 -1.15
C ALA A 55 -11.59 -24.63 -1.50
N CYS A 56 -10.43 -24.04 -1.22
CA CYS A 56 -9.11 -24.64 -1.46
C CYS A 56 -8.57 -25.45 -0.27
N VAL A 57 -9.11 -25.25 0.93
CA VAL A 57 -8.61 -25.91 2.16
C VAL A 57 -8.78 -27.44 2.12
N PRO A 58 -9.92 -28.02 1.70
CA PRO A 58 -10.09 -29.48 1.68
C PRO A 58 -9.15 -30.20 0.71
N SER A 59 -8.80 -29.56 -0.41
CA SER A 59 -7.83 -30.11 -1.35
C SER A 59 -6.38 -29.83 -0.94
N GLY A 60 -6.16 -29.04 0.12
CA GLY A 60 -4.82 -28.59 0.54
C GLY A 60 -4.05 -27.91 -0.59
N TRP A 61 -4.75 -27.17 -1.47
CA TRP A 61 -4.18 -26.55 -2.67
C TRP A 61 -3.44 -27.54 -3.60
N SER A 62 -3.73 -28.84 -3.52
CA SER A 62 -3.03 -29.87 -4.30
C SER A 62 -3.41 -29.89 -5.78
N LYS A 63 -4.63 -29.45 -6.13
CA LYS A 63 -5.13 -29.46 -7.51
C LYS A 63 -4.47 -28.33 -8.34
N PRO A 64 -3.85 -28.61 -9.50
CA PRO A 64 -3.11 -27.61 -10.29
C PRO A 64 -3.88 -26.31 -10.60
N ASN A 65 -5.05 -26.41 -11.22
CA ASN A 65 -5.76 -25.24 -11.75
C ASN A 65 -6.87 -24.71 -10.82
N GLN A 66 -7.35 -25.56 -9.91
CA GLN A 66 -8.49 -25.24 -9.03
C GLN A 66 -8.27 -23.98 -8.19
N PRO A 67 -7.11 -23.74 -7.53
CA PRO A 67 -6.94 -22.57 -6.70
C PRO A 67 -7.06 -21.24 -7.44
N PHE A 68 -6.59 -21.20 -8.67
CA PHE A 68 -6.67 -20.01 -9.52
C PHE A 68 -8.10 -19.85 -10.08
N ALA A 69 -8.70 -20.92 -10.58
CA ALA A 69 -10.08 -20.90 -11.09
C ALA A 69 -11.11 -20.48 -10.01
N GLN A 70 -10.90 -20.90 -8.77
CA GLN A 70 -11.77 -20.60 -7.62
C GLN A 70 -11.31 -19.37 -6.82
N GLN A 71 -10.31 -18.63 -7.30
CA GLN A 71 -9.84 -17.38 -6.67
C GLN A 71 -9.38 -17.56 -5.19
N CYS A 72 -8.86 -18.75 -4.86
CA CYS A 72 -8.40 -19.09 -3.51
C CYS A 72 -6.92 -19.52 -3.44
N TRP A 73 -6.10 -19.11 -4.41
CA TRP A 73 -4.66 -19.37 -4.40
C TRP A 73 -3.93 -18.64 -3.26
N SER A 74 -2.72 -19.10 -2.96
CA SER A 74 -1.86 -18.51 -1.94
C SER A 74 -0.42 -18.96 -2.13
N GLU A 75 0.49 -17.99 -2.13
CA GLU A 75 1.93 -18.24 -2.21
C GLU A 75 2.44 -19.08 -1.03
N LEU A 76 1.83 -18.93 0.15
CA LEU A 76 2.18 -19.70 1.35
C LEU A 76 1.92 -21.20 1.18
N ALA A 77 0.95 -21.56 0.34
CA ALA A 77 0.64 -22.94 -0.02
C ALA A 77 1.44 -23.42 -1.26
N GLY A 78 2.47 -22.67 -1.67
CA GLY A 78 3.31 -22.97 -2.83
C GLY A 78 2.64 -22.69 -4.17
N ARG A 79 1.59 -21.86 -4.20
CA ARG A 79 0.85 -21.49 -5.40
C ARG A 79 0.95 -19.98 -5.63
N SER A 80 1.92 -19.56 -6.43
CA SER A 80 2.07 -18.20 -6.94
C SER A 80 1.66 -18.12 -8.41
N THR A 81 1.31 -16.92 -8.89
CA THR A 81 1.14 -16.66 -10.33
C THR A 81 2.48 -16.46 -11.06
N ASP A 82 3.57 -16.34 -10.29
CA ASP A 82 4.91 -16.05 -10.77
C ASP A 82 5.80 -17.30 -10.56
N ASP A 83 6.67 -17.58 -11.52
CA ASP A 83 7.72 -18.62 -11.44
C ASP A 83 8.95 -18.12 -10.65
N ALA A 84 9.00 -16.83 -10.33
CA ALA A 84 9.96 -16.25 -9.41
C ALA A 84 9.88 -16.98 -8.05
N SER A 85 10.85 -17.88 -7.83
CA SER A 85 11.05 -18.58 -6.57
C SER A 85 10.84 -17.63 -5.39
N ALA A 86 10.05 -18.07 -4.40
CA ALA A 86 9.81 -17.32 -3.16
C ALA A 86 11.13 -16.66 -2.72
N PRO A 87 11.13 -15.36 -2.34
CA PRO A 87 12.36 -14.62 -2.07
C PRO A 87 13.26 -15.48 -1.21
N HIS A 88 14.57 -15.60 -1.47
CA HIS A 88 15.40 -16.59 -0.77
C HIS A 88 15.26 -16.55 0.77
N VAL A 89 14.89 -15.40 1.31
CA VAL A 89 14.44 -15.17 2.70
C VAL A 89 13.28 -16.09 3.13
N ALA A 90 12.27 -16.26 2.27
CA ALA A 90 11.14 -17.16 2.44
C ALA A 90 11.55 -18.64 2.56
N THR A 91 12.63 -19.09 1.91
CA THR A 91 13.05 -20.51 2.00
C THR A 91 13.46 -20.93 3.41
N TRP A 92 14.14 -20.06 4.16
CA TRP A 92 14.49 -20.34 5.56
C TRP A 92 13.34 -20.04 6.52
N LEU A 93 12.48 -19.05 6.21
CA LEU A 93 11.25 -18.83 6.97
C LEU A 93 10.27 -20.00 6.84
N GLN A 94 10.18 -20.63 5.66
CA GLN A 94 9.43 -21.87 5.45
C GLN A 94 10.02 -23.00 6.28
N ARG A 95 11.35 -23.16 6.33
CA ARG A 95 12.02 -24.13 7.24
C ARG A 95 11.77 -23.83 8.72
N LEU A 96 11.65 -22.56 9.11
CA LEU A 96 11.23 -22.20 10.46
C LEU A 96 9.74 -22.52 10.69
N GLY A 97 8.91 -22.41 9.64
CA GLY A 97 7.52 -22.86 9.63
C GLY A 97 7.35 -24.36 9.86
N GLU A 98 8.31 -25.17 9.39
CA GLU A 98 8.36 -26.62 9.63
C GLU A 98 8.63 -26.98 11.10
N LEU A 99 9.04 -26.03 11.96
CA LEU A 99 9.18 -26.24 13.41
C LEU A 99 7.82 -26.25 14.15
N PHE A 100 6.74 -25.78 13.51
CA PHE A 100 5.41 -25.83 14.12
C PHE A 100 4.82 -27.26 14.04
N PRO A 101 4.11 -27.71 15.08
CA PRO A 101 3.55 -29.07 15.12
C PRO A 101 2.49 -29.28 14.04
N GLY A 102 2.70 -30.30 13.20
CA GLY A 102 1.82 -30.69 12.10
C GLY A 102 2.61 -31.04 10.85
N SER A 103 2.12 -31.97 10.04
CA SER A 103 2.72 -32.33 8.76
C SER A 103 1.78 -31.99 7.61
N GLY A 104 2.33 -31.36 6.57
CA GLY A 104 1.61 -31.06 5.32
C GLY A 104 1.35 -29.57 5.08
N PRO A 105 0.94 -29.22 3.84
CA PRO A 105 0.82 -27.83 3.40
C PRO A 105 -0.23 -27.04 4.19
N VAL A 106 -1.30 -27.69 4.68
CA VAL A 106 -2.37 -27.01 5.43
C VAL A 106 -1.88 -26.53 6.80
N SER A 107 -1.15 -27.36 7.56
CA SER A 107 -0.66 -26.97 8.89
C SER A 107 0.41 -25.86 8.79
N SER A 108 1.32 -25.97 7.84
CA SER A 108 2.34 -24.93 7.59
C SER A 108 1.69 -23.61 7.15
N THR A 109 0.70 -23.66 6.27
CA THR A 109 -0.05 -22.48 5.83
C THR A 109 -0.80 -21.83 7.00
N ALA A 110 -1.43 -22.64 7.88
CA ALA A 110 -2.14 -22.12 9.05
C ALA A 110 -1.19 -21.40 10.03
N GLY A 111 -0.01 -21.97 10.31
CA GLY A 111 0.98 -21.34 11.17
C GLY A 111 1.47 -19.99 10.62
N LEU A 112 1.79 -19.95 9.32
CA LEU A 112 2.18 -18.72 8.64
C LEU A 112 1.03 -17.71 8.55
N ALA A 113 -0.22 -18.16 8.38
CA ALA A 113 -1.40 -17.31 8.42
C ALA A 113 -1.54 -16.59 9.76
N VAL A 114 -1.33 -17.28 10.89
CA VAL A 114 -1.38 -16.63 12.21
C VAL A 114 -0.29 -15.56 12.35
N LEU A 115 0.93 -15.85 11.88
CA LEU A 115 2.03 -14.88 11.88
C LEU A 115 1.70 -13.65 11.03
N LEU A 116 1.23 -13.85 9.79
CA LEU A 116 0.84 -12.78 8.87
C LEU A 116 -0.31 -11.94 9.43
N ALA A 117 -1.31 -12.57 10.07
CA ALA A 117 -2.39 -11.86 10.72
C ALA A 117 -1.89 -10.96 11.86
N ALA A 118 -0.95 -11.45 12.68
CA ALA A 118 -0.32 -10.65 13.72
C ALA A 118 0.47 -9.46 13.13
N LEU A 119 1.18 -9.66 12.01
CA LEU A 119 1.88 -8.58 11.31
C LEU A 119 0.92 -7.54 10.71
N ALA A 120 -0.21 -7.95 10.13
CA ALA A 120 -1.23 -7.03 9.63
C ALA A 120 -1.87 -6.19 10.75
N LEU A 121 -2.10 -6.78 11.92
CA LEU A 121 -2.55 -6.05 13.12
C LEU A 121 -1.47 -5.08 13.62
N LEU A 122 -0.19 -5.48 13.61
CA LEU A 122 0.92 -4.58 13.91
C LEU A 122 0.97 -3.41 12.94
N ALA A 123 0.87 -3.65 11.62
CA ALA A 123 0.82 -2.60 10.61
C ALA A 123 -0.33 -1.62 10.87
N THR A 124 -1.52 -2.14 11.22
CA THR A 124 -2.66 -1.30 11.62
C THR A 124 -2.31 -0.41 12.81
N ALA A 125 -1.72 -0.98 13.87
CA ALA A 125 -1.32 -0.22 15.05
C ALA A 125 -0.25 0.85 14.77
N LEU A 126 0.63 0.60 13.80
CA LEU A 126 1.64 1.56 13.35
C LEU A 126 1.02 2.68 12.50
N LEU A 127 0.17 2.35 11.53
CA LEU A 127 -0.48 3.32 10.64
C LEU A 127 -1.37 4.30 11.42
N VAL A 128 -2.07 3.83 12.45
CA VAL A 128 -2.84 4.71 13.36
C VAL A 128 -1.96 5.76 14.05
N ARG A 129 -0.66 5.47 14.23
CA ARG A 129 0.31 6.36 14.89
C ARG A 129 1.10 7.24 13.91
N VAL A 130 0.96 7.04 12.59
CA VAL A 130 1.66 7.83 11.56
C VAL A 130 1.19 9.29 11.59
N ASP A 131 -0.11 9.52 11.70
CA ASP A 131 -0.69 10.86 11.89
C ASP A 131 -1.63 10.85 13.11
N HIS A 132 -1.10 11.28 14.25
CA HIS A 132 -1.84 11.32 15.53
C HIS A 132 -3.08 12.23 15.47
N ARG A 133 -3.14 13.18 14.52
CA ARG A 133 -4.28 14.08 14.36
C ARG A 133 -5.41 13.43 13.56
N ARG A 134 -5.08 12.45 12.71
CA ARG A 134 -6.00 11.73 11.82
C ARG A 134 -5.82 10.21 11.92
N PRO A 135 -6.12 9.59 13.07
CA PRO A 135 -5.98 8.15 13.24
C PRO A 135 -6.86 7.34 12.27
N TRP A 136 -7.97 7.93 11.83
CA TRP A 136 -8.89 7.33 10.85
C TRP A 136 -8.31 7.24 9.43
N ALA A 137 -7.16 7.86 9.13
CA ALA A 137 -6.47 7.64 7.85
C ALA A 137 -6.09 6.16 7.66
N ALA A 138 -5.80 5.43 8.75
CA ALA A 138 -5.50 4.00 8.70
C ALA A 138 -6.73 3.12 8.34
N ALA A 139 -7.94 3.67 8.27
CA ALA A 139 -9.14 2.93 7.88
C ALA A 139 -9.07 2.38 6.45
N GLY A 140 -8.40 3.09 5.52
CA GLY A 140 -8.19 2.62 4.16
C GLY A 140 -7.38 1.31 4.09
N TRP A 141 -6.52 1.06 5.08
CA TRP A 141 -5.83 -0.23 5.28
C TRP A 141 -6.71 -1.23 6.00
N ALA A 142 -7.27 -0.84 7.15
CA ALA A 142 -7.95 -1.74 8.08
C ALA A 142 -9.24 -2.35 7.51
N MET A 143 -9.88 -1.66 6.57
CA MET A 143 -11.14 -2.06 5.93
C MET A 143 -10.95 -2.39 4.44
N SER A 144 -9.71 -2.68 4.02
CA SER A 144 -9.33 -2.85 2.62
C SER A 144 -9.84 -4.17 2.01
N PRO A 145 -10.59 -4.12 0.89
CA PRO A 145 -10.83 -5.30 0.07
C PRO A 145 -9.56 -5.95 -0.50
N VAL A 146 -8.51 -5.18 -0.81
CA VAL A 146 -7.22 -5.72 -1.26
C VAL A 146 -6.56 -6.56 -0.16
N LEU A 147 -6.58 -6.07 1.09
CA LEU A 147 -6.10 -6.83 2.24
C LEU A 147 -6.91 -8.12 2.42
N LEU A 148 -8.24 -8.06 2.33
CA LEU A 148 -9.11 -9.23 2.44
C LEU A 148 -8.68 -10.36 1.50
N VAL A 149 -8.39 -10.04 0.24
CA VAL A 149 -8.09 -11.05 -0.79
C VAL A 149 -6.63 -11.53 -0.71
N HIS A 150 -5.68 -10.62 -0.53
CA HIS A 150 -4.26 -10.91 -0.76
C HIS A 150 -3.44 -11.08 0.52
N TRP A 151 -3.99 -10.94 1.72
CA TRP A 151 -3.19 -10.96 2.97
C TRP A 151 -2.37 -12.24 3.20
N LEU A 152 -2.71 -13.34 2.53
CA LEU A 152 -1.98 -14.61 2.60
C LEU A 152 -0.90 -14.71 1.50
N SER A 153 -0.04 -13.69 1.43
CA SER A 153 1.08 -13.55 0.50
C SER A 153 2.31 -12.95 1.19
N TRP A 154 3.49 -13.07 0.58
CA TRP A 154 4.71 -12.45 1.10
C TRP A 154 4.71 -10.92 0.99
N GLU A 155 3.90 -10.38 0.08
CA GLU A 155 3.72 -8.95 -0.11
C GLU A 155 3.10 -8.24 1.10
N LEU A 156 2.41 -8.98 1.98
CA LEU A 156 1.99 -8.44 3.26
C LEU A 156 3.19 -8.06 4.14
N VAL A 157 4.28 -8.83 4.11
CA VAL A 157 5.50 -8.51 4.87
C VAL A 157 6.14 -7.23 4.33
N ALA A 158 6.16 -7.07 3.01
CA ALA A 158 6.60 -5.84 2.36
C ALA A 158 5.74 -4.63 2.77
N ALA A 159 4.41 -4.79 2.78
CA ALA A 159 3.48 -3.76 3.22
C ALA A 159 3.67 -3.37 4.71
N VAL A 160 3.93 -4.35 5.58
CA VAL A 160 4.26 -4.10 7.00
C VAL A 160 5.59 -3.33 7.10
N GLY A 161 6.59 -3.68 6.29
CA GLY A 161 7.84 -2.93 6.17
C GLY A 161 7.61 -1.46 5.78
N ILE A 162 6.69 -1.19 4.84
CA ILE A 162 6.29 0.18 4.47
C ILE A 162 5.57 0.90 5.62
N ALA A 163 4.73 0.22 6.41
CA ALA A 163 4.12 0.81 7.59
C ALA A 163 5.17 1.20 8.66
N VAL A 164 6.19 0.36 8.87
CA VAL A 164 7.34 0.67 9.73
C VAL A 164 8.16 1.83 9.16
N LEU A 165 8.37 1.87 7.84
CA LEU A 165 9.01 2.98 7.13
C LEU A 165 8.31 4.32 7.43
N LEU A 166 7.00 4.38 7.21
CA LEU A 166 6.21 5.60 7.43
C LEU A 166 6.22 6.02 8.89
N TRP A 167 5.98 5.09 9.82
CA TRP A 167 5.96 5.40 11.25
C TRP A 167 7.33 5.81 11.77
N GLY A 168 8.40 5.12 11.35
CA GLY A 168 9.78 5.46 11.71
C GLY A 168 10.18 6.84 11.23
N TRP A 169 9.85 7.18 9.98
CA TRP A 169 10.15 8.49 9.40
C TRP A 169 9.39 9.61 10.12
N THR A 170 8.08 9.46 10.29
CA THR A 170 7.21 10.48 10.90
C THR A 170 7.42 10.64 12.41
N SER A 171 7.95 9.63 13.09
CA SER A 171 8.34 9.70 14.51
C SER A 171 9.75 10.28 14.73
N GLY A 172 10.46 10.67 13.67
CA GLY A 172 11.83 11.20 13.75
C GLY A 172 12.91 10.14 14.00
N ARG A 173 12.57 8.85 13.86
CA ARG A 173 13.48 7.71 14.07
C ARG A 173 13.90 7.13 12.73
N ALA A 174 14.75 7.85 12.01
CA ALA A 174 15.09 7.54 10.63
C ALA A 174 15.69 6.13 10.43
N TRP A 175 16.44 5.61 11.42
CA TRP A 175 16.95 4.23 11.37
C TRP A 175 15.82 3.18 11.36
N LEU A 176 14.71 3.39 12.09
CA LEU A 176 13.54 2.51 12.02
C LEU A 176 12.91 2.57 10.64
N ALA A 177 12.88 3.76 10.05
CA ALA A 177 12.38 3.97 8.70
C ALA A 177 13.17 3.11 7.70
N GLY A 178 14.51 3.16 7.83
CA GLY A 178 15.43 2.33 7.08
C GLY A 178 15.22 0.83 7.29
N VAL A 179 15.17 0.36 8.54
CA VAL A 179 14.93 -1.06 8.85
C VAL A 179 13.63 -1.56 8.22
N GLY A 180 12.53 -0.80 8.34
CA GLY A 180 11.26 -1.15 7.72
C GLY A 180 11.36 -1.27 6.19
N ALA A 181 12.03 -0.32 5.54
CA ALA A 181 12.26 -0.38 4.11
C ALA A 181 13.17 -1.53 3.69
N GLY A 182 14.23 -1.82 4.45
CA GLY A 182 15.15 -2.93 4.18
C GLY A 182 14.48 -4.30 4.32
N ILE A 183 13.65 -4.48 5.36
CA ILE A 183 12.79 -5.66 5.50
C ILE A 183 11.87 -5.78 4.29
N GLY A 184 11.14 -4.72 3.94
CA GLY A 184 10.20 -4.78 2.82
C GLY A 184 10.88 -5.04 1.49
N ALA A 185 12.06 -4.43 1.25
CA ALA A 185 12.85 -4.66 0.05
C ALA A 185 13.36 -6.09 -0.09
N ALA A 186 13.55 -6.80 1.03
CA ALA A 186 13.97 -8.20 1.03
C ALA A 186 12.87 -9.16 0.50
N PHE A 187 11.61 -8.73 0.56
CA PHE A 187 10.47 -9.47 -0.01
C PHE A 187 10.04 -8.90 -1.36
N ALA A 188 10.09 -7.57 -1.53
CA ALA A 188 9.77 -6.91 -2.78
C ALA A 188 10.62 -5.66 -3.02
N LEU A 189 11.50 -5.75 -4.01
CA LEU A 189 12.45 -4.70 -4.37
C LEU A 189 11.84 -3.30 -4.62
N PRO A 190 10.62 -3.15 -5.19
CA PRO A 190 10.01 -1.84 -5.38
C PRO A 190 9.86 -0.99 -4.10
N VAL A 191 9.89 -1.61 -2.91
CA VAL A 191 9.89 -0.90 -1.61
C VAL A 191 11.06 0.07 -1.47
N VAL A 192 12.20 -0.17 -2.13
CA VAL A 192 13.34 0.76 -2.14
C VAL A 192 12.93 2.12 -2.71
N LEU A 193 12.08 2.13 -3.74
CA LEU A 193 11.60 3.36 -4.37
C LEU A 193 10.61 4.10 -3.47
N ALA A 194 9.80 3.37 -2.70
CA ALA A 194 8.98 3.96 -1.64
C ALA A 194 9.83 4.69 -0.58
N LEU A 195 10.94 4.07 -0.13
CA LEU A 195 11.89 4.70 0.79
C LEU A 195 12.43 6.00 0.22
N VAL A 196 12.94 5.98 -1.02
CA VAL A 196 13.48 7.18 -1.70
C VAL A 196 12.45 8.31 -1.73
N GLY A 197 11.18 7.99 -2.01
CA GLY A 197 10.10 8.97 -2.05
C GLY A 197 9.80 9.56 -0.68
N VAL A 198 9.69 8.71 0.35
CA VAL A 198 9.43 9.13 1.73
C VAL A 198 10.54 10.06 2.24
N ILE A 199 11.81 9.70 2.03
CA ILE A 199 12.96 10.47 2.56
C ILE A 199 13.27 11.74 1.75
N ALA A 200 12.70 11.89 0.55
CA ALA A 200 12.83 13.11 -0.25
C ALA A 200 12.21 14.33 0.46
N VAL A 201 11.21 14.11 1.33
CA VAL A 201 10.42 15.16 1.97
C VAL A 201 11.02 15.60 3.31
N GLY A 202 11.59 16.81 3.32
CA GLY A 202 11.85 17.67 4.51
C GLY A 202 12.49 17.04 5.75
N ALA A 203 13.70 16.47 5.62
CA ALA A 203 14.51 16.04 6.75
C ALA A 203 15.98 16.45 6.59
N ARG A 204 16.76 16.32 7.67
CA ARG A 204 18.20 16.60 7.63
C ARG A 204 18.90 15.53 6.79
N MET A 205 20.02 15.88 6.17
CA MET A 205 20.81 14.91 5.40
C MET A 205 21.23 13.70 6.26
N ARG A 206 21.51 13.91 7.55
CA ARG A 206 21.85 12.84 8.50
C ARG A 206 20.73 11.79 8.62
N ASP A 207 19.48 12.24 8.77
CA ASP A 207 18.33 11.34 8.88
C ASP A 207 18.17 10.49 7.60
N ARG A 208 18.41 11.09 6.43
CA ARG A 208 18.39 10.36 5.14
C ARG A 208 19.48 9.30 5.07
N VAL A 209 20.70 9.64 5.48
CA VAL A 209 21.84 8.71 5.48
C VAL A 209 21.58 7.56 6.46
N ASP A 210 21.09 7.85 7.66
CA ASP A 210 20.76 6.84 8.67
C ASP A 210 19.69 5.87 8.17
N ALA A 211 18.64 6.36 7.50
CA ALA A 211 17.62 5.53 6.89
C ALA A 211 18.18 4.65 5.76
N LEU A 212 19.03 5.19 4.89
CA LEU A 212 19.63 4.43 3.79
C LEU A 212 20.59 3.34 4.30
N LEU A 213 21.43 3.66 5.28
CA LEU A 213 22.36 2.70 5.88
C LEU A 213 21.62 1.59 6.62
N ALA A 214 20.60 1.93 7.40
CA ALA A 214 19.78 0.95 8.10
C ALA A 214 18.99 0.06 7.13
N ALA A 215 18.49 0.60 6.01
CA ALA A 215 17.84 -0.18 4.97
C ALA A 215 18.80 -1.16 4.29
N ALA A 216 19.99 -0.70 3.91
CA ALA A 216 21.01 -1.54 3.31
C ALA A 216 21.44 -2.66 4.27
N ALA A 217 21.67 -2.34 5.55
CA ALA A 217 22.05 -3.32 6.55
C ALA A 217 20.95 -4.37 6.78
N ALA A 218 19.70 -3.96 6.96
CA ALA A 218 18.57 -4.87 7.16
C ALA A 218 18.34 -5.79 5.96
N TYR A 219 18.39 -5.22 4.73
CA TYR A 219 18.28 -5.99 3.50
C TYR A 219 19.38 -7.04 3.41
N VAL A 220 20.65 -6.62 3.56
CA VAL A 220 21.80 -7.53 3.50
C VAL A 220 21.68 -8.63 4.55
N VAL A 221 21.35 -8.32 5.80
CA VAL A 221 21.18 -9.33 6.87
C VAL A 221 20.14 -10.38 6.51
N LEU A 222 19.01 -9.97 5.93
CA LEU A 222 17.93 -10.88 5.56
C LEU A 222 18.26 -11.71 4.30
N THR A 223 18.95 -11.12 3.33
CA THR A 223 19.28 -11.80 2.06
C THR A 223 20.61 -12.54 2.05
N LEU A 224 21.50 -12.27 3.01
CA LEU A 224 22.81 -12.93 3.17
C LEU A 224 22.78 -14.46 3.05
N PRO A 225 21.74 -15.17 3.57
CA PRO A 225 21.63 -16.62 3.42
C PRO A 225 21.39 -17.14 1.99
N GLY A 226 21.14 -16.27 1.00
CA GLY A 226 20.90 -16.65 -0.39
C GLY A 226 21.44 -15.62 -1.39
N ARG A 227 22.52 -15.95 -2.10
CA ARG A 227 23.03 -15.11 -3.21
C ARG A 227 22.12 -15.29 -4.44
N GLY A 228 21.46 -14.21 -4.87
CA GLY A 228 20.42 -14.24 -5.90
C GLY A 228 20.93 -14.20 -7.35
N SER A 229 20.14 -14.82 -8.22
CA SER A 229 20.13 -14.62 -9.69
C SER A 229 19.25 -13.42 -10.07
N ILE A 230 19.50 -12.84 -11.24
CA ILE A 230 18.72 -11.72 -11.79
C ILE A 230 17.35 -12.25 -12.26
N PRO A 231 16.21 -11.63 -11.88
CA PRO A 231 14.89 -12.07 -12.35
C PRO A 231 14.72 -11.91 -13.86
N GLU A 232 14.20 -12.94 -14.53
CA GLU A 232 13.64 -12.83 -15.88
C GLU A 232 12.27 -12.09 -15.84
N ALA A 233 11.78 -11.66 -16.99
CA ALA A 233 10.46 -11.01 -17.08
C ALA A 233 9.35 -12.05 -16.91
N ASP A 234 8.41 -11.80 -16.00
CA ASP A 234 7.43 -12.78 -15.52
C ASP A 234 6.00 -12.18 -15.45
N THR A 235 5.06 -12.97 -14.96
CA THR A 235 3.64 -12.66 -14.83
C THR A 235 3.40 -11.28 -14.20
N GLY A 236 2.53 -10.51 -14.84
CA GLY A 236 2.09 -9.20 -14.41
C GLY A 236 2.95 -8.04 -14.95
N SER A 237 3.94 -8.30 -15.78
CA SER A 237 4.72 -7.23 -16.39
C SER A 237 4.11 -6.68 -17.68
N VAL A 238 4.21 -5.36 -17.89
CA VAL A 238 3.93 -4.72 -19.19
C VAL A 238 4.81 -5.30 -20.31
N TRP A 239 5.98 -5.83 -19.94
CA TRP A 239 6.93 -6.44 -20.85
C TRP A 239 6.41 -7.75 -21.44
N LEU A 240 5.70 -8.56 -20.65
CA LEU A 240 5.07 -9.79 -21.10
C LEU A 240 3.98 -9.52 -22.14
N LEU A 241 3.18 -8.45 -21.97
CA LEU A 241 2.19 -8.02 -22.96
C LEU A 241 2.83 -7.70 -24.33
N LEU A 242 3.92 -6.93 -24.32
CA LEU A 242 4.61 -6.54 -25.55
C LEU A 242 5.25 -7.74 -26.25
N GLN A 243 5.76 -8.70 -25.46
CA GLN A 243 6.30 -9.95 -25.98
C GLN A 243 5.23 -10.83 -26.63
N GLN A 244 4.06 -10.97 -25.99
CA GLN A 244 2.90 -11.69 -26.55
C GLN A 244 2.30 -10.99 -27.78
N ALA A 245 2.34 -9.66 -27.83
CA ALA A 245 1.89 -8.87 -28.98
C ALA A 245 2.87 -8.90 -30.19
N GLY A 246 3.88 -9.77 -30.17
CA GLY A 246 4.84 -9.94 -31.28
C GLY A 246 5.93 -8.85 -31.37
N HIS A 247 6.05 -8.00 -30.35
CA HIS A 247 7.03 -6.91 -30.29
C HIS A 247 7.96 -7.10 -29.08
N PRO A 248 8.80 -8.16 -29.02
CA PRO A 248 9.67 -8.42 -27.89
C PRO A 248 10.60 -7.22 -27.68
N PRO A 249 10.47 -6.48 -26.57
CA PRO A 249 11.20 -5.25 -26.40
C PRO A 249 12.67 -5.56 -26.17
N SER A 250 13.54 -4.92 -26.96
CA SER A 250 15.00 -4.98 -26.77
C SER A 250 15.37 -4.56 -25.34
N SER A 251 16.46 -5.10 -24.80
CA SER A 251 16.94 -4.72 -23.46
C SER A 251 17.13 -3.21 -23.33
N THR A 252 17.60 -2.55 -24.40
CA THR A 252 17.73 -1.10 -24.49
C THR A 252 16.38 -0.39 -24.35
N THR A 253 15.33 -0.84 -25.05
CA THR A 253 13.98 -0.26 -24.95
C THR A 253 13.44 -0.38 -23.52
N ARG A 254 13.62 -1.54 -22.87
CA ARG A 254 13.16 -1.74 -21.48
C ARG A 254 13.82 -0.77 -20.52
N THR A 255 15.14 -0.67 -20.59
CA THR A 255 15.93 0.22 -19.73
C THR A 255 15.57 1.69 -19.96
N VAL A 256 15.40 2.12 -21.22
CA VAL A 256 15.04 3.52 -21.55
C VAL A 256 13.68 3.88 -20.98
N VAL A 257 12.66 3.02 -21.15
CA VAL A 257 11.32 3.26 -20.62
C VAL A 257 11.30 3.24 -19.08
N GLN A 258 12.02 2.31 -18.46
CA GLN A 258 12.16 2.25 -17.01
C GLN A 258 12.77 3.55 -16.45
N LEU A 259 13.89 4.00 -17.04
CA LEU A 259 14.53 5.25 -16.65
C LEU A 259 13.64 6.47 -16.90
N ALA A 260 12.94 6.53 -18.03
CA ALA A 260 12.00 7.62 -18.33
C ALA A 260 10.84 7.69 -17.33
N ALA A 261 10.24 6.56 -16.97
CA ALA A 261 9.15 6.51 -15.99
C ALA A 261 9.62 6.91 -14.59
N LEU A 262 10.77 6.39 -14.15
CA LEU A 262 11.32 6.71 -12.83
C LEU A 262 11.78 8.17 -12.72
N THR A 263 12.36 8.74 -13.78
CA THR A 263 12.74 10.16 -13.81
C THR A 263 11.51 11.08 -13.80
N ALA A 264 10.45 10.75 -14.56
CA ALA A 264 9.19 11.49 -14.51
C ALA A 264 8.57 11.45 -13.11
N ALA A 265 8.57 10.27 -12.46
CA ALA A 265 8.06 10.12 -11.10
C ALA A 265 8.91 10.89 -10.08
N ALA A 266 10.24 10.90 -10.22
CA ALA A 266 11.14 11.68 -9.37
C ALA A 266 10.92 13.20 -9.53
N ALA A 267 10.69 13.69 -10.76
CA ALA A 267 10.33 15.07 -11.03
C ALA A 267 8.99 15.44 -10.37
N LEU A 268 8.01 14.54 -10.41
CA LEU A 268 6.73 14.74 -9.74
C LEU A 268 6.87 14.77 -8.21
N VAL A 269 7.67 13.87 -7.62
CA VAL A 269 7.96 13.87 -6.18
C VAL A 269 8.67 15.17 -5.76
N TRP A 270 9.62 15.64 -6.56
CA TRP A 270 10.28 16.92 -6.30
C TRP A 270 9.31 18.10 -6.35
N TRP A 271 8.38 18.11 -7.31
CA TRP A 271 7.32 19.11 -7.39
C TRP A 271 6.40 19.07 -6.16
N LEU A 272 5.96 17.87 -5.73
CA LEU A 272 5.17 17.68 -4.51
C LEU A 272 5.91 18.18 -3.26
N ALA A 273 7.18 17.82 -3.12
CA ALA A 273 8.01 18.21 -1.99
C ALA A 273 8.23 19.72 -1.91
N ARG A 274 8.37 20.39 -3.07
CA ARG A 274 8.49 21.86 -3.13
C ARG A 274 7.18 22.58 -2.78
N ARG A 275 6.04 22.05 -3.23
CA ARG A 275 4.73 22.64 -2.95
C ARG A 275 4.29 22.51 -1.50
N ALA A 276 4.62 21.41 -0.83
CA ALA A 276 4.09 21.13 0.48
C ALA A 276 4.51 22.14 1.57
N GLY A 277 5.57 22.94 1.34
CA GLY A 277 6.08 23.98 2.26
C GLY A 277 6.68 23.42 3.56
N ARG A 278 5.92 22.58 4.29
CA ARG A 278 6.30 21.85 5.49
C ARG A 278 6.19 20.34 5.28
N PRO A 279 7.14 19.55 5.78
CA PRO A 279 7.06 18.09 5.73
C PRO A 279 5.90 17.60 6.60
N THR A 280 4.95 16.89 5.98
CA THR A 280 3.86 16.21 6.67
C THR A 280 3.90 14.71 6.38
N ALA A 281 3.28 13.91 7.26
CA ALA A 281 3.13 12.47 7.05
C ALA A 281 2.43 12.14 5.71
N VAL A 282 1.44 12.93 5.34
CA VAL A 282 0.70 12.78 4.07
C VAL A 282 1.62 13.07 2.88
N THR A 283 2.41 14.15 2.90
CA THR A 283 3.34 14.47 1.81
C THR A 283 4.39 13.38 1.63
N SER A 284 4.96 12.88 2.73
CA SER A 284 5.91 11.75 2.68
C SER A 284 5.26 10.47 2.12
N ALA A 285 4.03 10.15 2.53
CA ALA A 285 3.31 9.00 2.01
C ALA A 285 2.98 9.14 0.51
N ARG A 286 2.54 10.33 0.06
CA ARG A 286 2.29 10.64 -1.35
C ARG A 286 3.56 10.50 -2.19
N ALA A 287 4.69 11.02 -1.73
CA ALA A 287 5.97 10.91 -2.42
C ALA A 287 6.44 9.44 -2.54
N GLY A 288 6.35 8.68 -1.45
CA GLY A 288 6.61 7.23 -1.47
C GLY A 288 5.68 6.48 -2.43
N LEU A 289 4.39 6.80 -2.42
CA LEU A 289 3.38 6.17 -3.27
C LEU A 289 3.67 6.39 -4.76
N VAL A 290 4.03 7.61 -5.16
CA VAL A 290 4.30 7.96 -6.56
C VAL A 290 5.49 7.18 -7.10
N LEU A 291 6.61 7.12 -6.36
CA LEU A 291 7.78 6.36 -6.82
C LEU A 291 7.53 4.85 -6.80
N LEU A 292 6.82 4.33 -5.80
CA LEU A 292 6.44 2.93 -5.74
C LEU A 292 5.52 2.54 -6.90
N ALA A 293 4.49 3.34 -7.18
CA ALA A 293 3.56 3.08 -8.28
C ALA A 293 4.29 3.09 -9.62
N ALA A 294 5.18 4.06 -9.84
CA ALA A 294 6.01 4.10 -11.05
C ALA A 294 6.90 2.86 -11.17
N ALA A 295 7.52 2.42 -10.06
CA ALA A 295 8.34 1.21 -10.01
C ALA A 295 7.53 -0.04 -10.37
N LEU A 296 6.32 -0.19 -9.81
CA LEU A 296 5.42 -1.32 -10.09
C LEU A 296 4.92 -1.34 -11.53
N VAL A 297 4.68 -0.18 -12.15
CA VAL A 297 4.25 -0.09 -13.56
C VAL A 297 5.34 -0.62 -14.51
N VAL A 298 6.61 -0.37 -14.21
CA VAL A 298 7.75 -0.76 -15.07
C VAL A 298 8.49 -2.00 -14.61
N ALA A 299 8.03 -2.63 -13.53
CA ALA A 299 8.63 -3.81 -12.94
C ALA A 299 8.63 -5.00 -13.92
N PRO A 300 9.70 -5.82 -13.91
CA PRO A 300 9.79 -7.03 -14.75
C PRO A 300 8.84 -8.14 -14.31
N SER A 301 8.32 -8.08 -13.08
CA SER A 301 7.22 -8.89 -12.56
C SER A 301 6.40 -8.02 -11.62
N ALA A 302 5.08 -8.20 -11.61
CA ALA A 302 4.20 -7.46 -10.72
C ALA A 302 2.92 -8.27 -10.50
N PRO A 303 2.96 -9.25 -9.58
CA PRO A 303 1.82 -10.10 -9.31
C PRO A 303 0.64 -9.28 -8.76
N PRO A 304 -0.61 -9.79 -8.85
CA PRO A 304 -1.78 -9.07 -8.34
C PRO A 304 -1.67 -8.67 -6.85
N GLU A 305 -0.98 -9.48 -6.05
CA GLU A 305 -0.66 -9.28 -4.64
C GLU A 305 0.19 -8.03 -4.39
N ALA A 306 0.97 -7.57 -5.38
CA ALA A 306 1.85 -6.41 -5.27
C ALA A 306 1.09 -5.11 -4.94
N ALA A 307 -0.24 -5.10 -5.12
CA ALA A 307 -1.09 -4.01 -4.65
C ALA A 307 -1.02 -3.78 -3.12
N LEU A 308 -0.65 -4.79 -2.32
CA LEU A 308 -0.44 -4.63 -0.89
C LEU A 308 0.68 -3.65 -0.56
N LEU A 309 1.71 -3.50 -1.41
CA LEU A 309 2.79 -2.54 -1.20
C LEU A 309 2.27 -1.11 -1.24
N ALA A 310 1.35 -0.83 -2.16
CA ALA A 310 0.78 0.50 -2.32
C ALA A 310 -0.21 0.83 -1.19
N LEU A 311 -0.88 -0.18 -0.60
CA LEU A 311 -1.95 0.00 0.37
C LEU A 311 -1.61 0.88 1.60
N PRO A 312 -0.51 0.68 2.35
CA PRO A 312 -0.20 1.52 3.51
C PRO A 312 0.10 2.98 3.12
N LEU A 313 0.74 3.20 1.97
CA LEU A 313 1.03 4.54 1.45
C LEU A 313 -0.24 5.21 0.93
N ALA A 314 -1.09 4.48 0.23
CA ALA A 314 -2.37 4.96 -0.28
C ALA A 314 -3.33 5.33 0.87
N ALA A 315 -3.41 4.50 1.91
CA ALA A 315 -4.26 4.76 3.07
C ALA A 315 -3.92 6.09 3.77
N ILE A 316 -2.64 6.45 3.83
CA ILE A 316 -2.20 7.72 4.44
C ILE A 316 -2.17 8.87 3.44
N GLY A 317 -1.80 8.60 2.18
CA GLY A 317 -1.53 9.62 1.15
C GLY A 317 -2.76 10.09 0.37
N VAL A 318 -3.78 9.24 0.22
CA VAL A 318 -5.01 9.54 -0.54
C VAL A 318 -6.13 9.82 0.44
N ARG A 319 -6.69 11.04 0.40
CA ARG A 319 -7.70 11.50 1.38
C ARG A 319 -9.12 11.06 1.04
N ARG A 320 -9.42 10.87 -0.25
CA ARG A 320 -10.77 10.58 -0.75
C ARG A 320 -10.99 9.07 -0.84
N TRP A 321 -12.00 8.57 -0.15
CA TRP A 321 -12.36 7.15 -0.13
C TRP A 321 -12.79 6.65 -1.50
N ARG A 322 -13.46 7.49 -2.29
CA ARG A 322 -13.80 7.17 -3.68
C ARG A 322 -12.56 6.70 -4.46
N ASP A 323 -11.46 7.43 -4.34
CA ASP A 323 -10.27 7.15 -5.15
C ASP A 323 -9.55 5.89 -4.66
N LEU A 324 -9.56 5.63 -3.34
CA LEU A 324 -9.10 4.37 -2.76
C LEU A 324 -9.95 3.18 -3.24
N LEU A 325 -11.28 3.29 -3.23
CA LEU A 325 -12.17 2.21 -3.64
C LEU A 325 -12.10 1.92 -5.14
N VAL A 326 -11.96 2.96 -5.98
CA VAL A 326 -11.74 2.79 -7.43
C VAL A 326 -10.45 2.03 -7.70
N TRP A 327 -9.34 2.43 -7.05
CA TRP A 327 -8.06 1.73 -7.19
C TRP A 327 -8.14 0.26 -6.72
N GLN A 328 -8.72 0.03 -5.54
CA GLN A 328 -8.87 -1.33 -5.00
C GLN A 328 -9.77 -2.19 -5.88
N GLY A 329 -10.87 -1.65 -6.39
CA GLY A 329 -11.79 -2.34 -7.31
C GLY A 329 -11.12 -2.74 -8.62
N LEU A 330 -10.37 -1.82 -9.26
CA LEU A 330 -9.63 -2.10 -10.49
C LEU A 330 -8.56 -3.18 -10.28
N THR A 331 -7.88 -3.14 -9.14
CA THR A 331 -6.88 -4.14 -8.76
C THR A 331 -7.54 -5.50 -8.54
N LEU A 332 -8.63 -5.57 -7.77
CA LEU A 332 -9.33 -6.84 -7.53
C LEU A 332 -9.89 -7.43 -8.82
N LEU A 333 -10.42 -6.60 -9.72
CA LEU A 333 -10.87 -7.05 -11.03
C LEU A 333 -9.70 -7.62 -11.85
N SER A 334 -8.55 -6.94 -11.84
CA SER A 334 -7.32 -7.49 -12.43
C SER A 334 -6.94 -8.83 -11.80
N SER A 335 -6.96 -8.97 -10.48
CA SER A 335 -6.65 -10.23 -9.78
C SER A 335 -7.57 -11.36 -10.21
N VAL A 336 -8.88 -11.09 -10.31
CA VAL A 336 -9.87 -12.09 -10.73
C VAL A 336 -9.60 -12.58 -12.14
N ILE A 337 -9.38 -11.65 -13.08
CA ILE A 337 -9.12 -12.01 -14.47
C ILE A 337 -7.80 -12.80 -14.59
N THR A 338 -6.74 -12.38 -13.88
CA THR A 338 -5.47 -13.13 -13.84
C THR A 338 -5.67 -14.53 -13.27
N GLY A 339 -6.41 -14.68 -12.17
CA GLY A 339 -6.70 -15.98 -11.57
C GLY A 339 -7.48 -16.91 -12.50
N TRP A 340 -8.46 -16.40 -13.25
CA TRP A 340 -9.18 -17.21 -14.23
C TRP A 340 -8.34 -17.60 -15.44
N TRP A 341 -7.45 -16.72 -15.90
CA TRP A 341 -6.50 -17.00 -16.98
C TRP A 341 -5.50 -18.08 -16.56
N VAL A 342 -4.82 -17.93 -15.42
CA VAL A 342 -3.89 -18.95 -14.89
C VAL A 342 -4.62 -20.25 -14.57
N GLY A 343 -5.85 -20.15 -14.05
CA GLY A 343 -6.68 -21.30 -13.70
C GLY A 343 -7.26 -22.06 -14.89
N MET A 344 -6.97 -21.65 -16.13
CA MET A 344 -7.56 -22.23 -17.35
C MET A 344 -9.10 -22.29 -17.27
N ALA A 345 -9.72 -21.38 -16.50
CA ALA A 345 -11.17 -21.31 -16.35
C ALA A 345 -11.81 -20.56 -17.53
N LEU A 346 -11.00 -19.78 -18.24
CA LEU A 346 -11.27 -19.19 -19.55
C LEU A 346 -10.78 -20.19 -20.61
N ASP A 347 -11.51 -21.29 -20.83
CA ASP A 347 -11.13 -22.32 -21.81
C ASP A 347 -11.48 -21.81 -23.24
N PRO A 348 -10.55 -21.84 -24.22
CA PRO A 348 -10.72 -21.15 -25.50
C PRO A 348 -11.47 -22.04 -26.48
N THR A 349 -12.74 -21.73 -26.77
CA THR A 349 -13.42 -22.44 -27.86
C THR A 349 -12.98 -21.94 -29.25
N ILE A 350 -12.37 -20.75 -29.38
CA ILE A 350 -11.85 -20.23 -30.67
C ILE A 350 -10.68 -19.24 -30.42
N THR A 351 -9.47 -19.57 -30.88
CA THR A 351 -8.25 -18.76 -31.15
C THR A 351 -7.80 -17.64 -30.17
N ASP A 352 -6.57 -17.80 -29.63
CA ASP A 352 -5.69 -16.82 -28.95
C ASP A 352 -6.35 -15.82 -27.96
N ASP A 353 -6.53 -16.28 -26.71
CA ASP A 353 -7.25 -15.59 -25.62
C ASP A 353 -6.33 -14.85 -24.60
N ASP A 354 -5.13 -14.44 -25.03
CA ASP A 354 -4.23 -13.58 -24.21
C ASP A 354 -4.85 -12.19 -23.93
N ARG A 355 -5.91 -11.81 -24.67
CA ARG A 355 -6.60 -10.52 -24.52
C ARG A 355 -7.26 -10.34 -23.16
N ALA A 356 -7.79 -11.42 -22.56
CA ALA A 356 -8.33 -11.37 -21.21
C ALA A 356 -7.23 -11.01 -20.21
N TYR A 357 -6.06 -11.63 -20.34
CA TYR A 357 -4.89 -11.28 -19.55
C TYR A 357 -4.40 -9.85 -19.81
N TRP A 358 -4.44 -9.37 -21.06
CA TRP A 358 -4.09 -7.99 -21.39
C TRP A 358 -5.00 -6.98 -20.68
N LEU A 359 -6.31 -7.27 -20.62
CA LEU A 359 -7.25 -6.46 -19.85
C LEU A 359 -6.86 -6.43 -18.36
N ALA A 360 -6.46 -7.56 -17.77
CA ALA A 360 -6.00 -7.60 -16.38
C ALA A 360 -4.80 -6.66 -16.15
N VAL A 361 -3.80 -6.71 -17.02
CA VAL A 361 -2.62 -5.85 -16.90
C VAL A 361 -2.98 -4.37 -17.10
N VAL A 362 -3.81 -4.04 -18.10
CA VAL A 362 -4.29 -2.66 -18.33
C VAL A 362 -5.05 -2.13 -17.11
N LEU A 363 -5.93 -2.93 -16.51
CA LEU A 363 -6.67 -2.55 -15.32
C LEU A 363 -5.73 -2.25 -14.14
N ARG A 364 -4.69 -3.08 -13.93
CA ARG A 364 -3.72 -2.88 -12.86
C ARG A 364 -2.84 -1.64 -13.07
N VAL A 365 -2.33 -1.43 -14.29
CA VAL A 365 -1.60 -0.20 -14.62
C VAL A 365 -2.50 1.01 -14.46
N GLY A 366 -3.74 0.95 -14.95
CA GLY A 366 -4.75 1.98 -14.78
C GLY A 366 -5.04 2.29 -13.31
N ALA A 367 -5.09 1.27 -12.45
CA ALA A 367 -5.28 1.42 -11.01
C ALA A 367 -4.11 2.20 -10.38
N LEU A 368 -2.86 1.85 -10.70
CA LEU A 368 -1.68 2.55 -10.18
C LEU A 368 -1.62 4.00 -10.67
N LEU A 369 -1.91 4.24 -11.95
CA LEU A 369 -2.00 5.59 -12.52
C LEU A 369 -3.12 6.41 -11.87
N TRP A 370 -4.25 5.78 -11.52
CA TRP A 370 -5.35 6.43 -10.82
C TRP A 370 -4.91 6.98 -9.45
N LEU A 371 -4.14 6.21 -8.68
CA LEU A 371 -3.57 6.70 -7.41
C LEU A 371 -2.66 7.92 -7.62
N VAL A 372 -1.77 7.87 -8.62
CA VAL A 372 -0.88 9.00 -8.94
C VAL A 372 -1.70 10.24 -9.31
N VAL A 373 -2.74 10.09 -10.15
CA VAL A 373 -3.64 11.18 -10.53
C VAL A 373 -4.40 11.73 -9.32
N ALA A 374 -4.89 10.88 -8.42
CA ALA A 374 -5.57 11.31 -7.19
C ALA A 374 -4.65 12.16 -6.30
N VAL A 375 -3.39 11.74 -6.13
CA VAL A 375 -2.36 12.50 -5.40
C VAL A 375 -2.11 13.86 -6.03
N VAL A 376 -1.96 13.92 -7.36
CA VAL A 376 -1.71 15.18 -8.08
C VAL A 376 -2.90 16.13 -7.97
N ARG A 377 -4.13 15.63 -8.11
CA ARG A 377 -5.36 16.44 -7.99
C ARG A 377 -5.50 17.02 -6.59
N ASP A 378 -5.29 16.22 -5.54
CA ASP A 378 -5.36 16.70 -4.17
C ASP A 378 -4.29 17.77 -3.88
N ALA A 379 -3.05 17.55 -4.33
CA ALA A 379 -1.96 18.52 -4.17
C ALA A 379 -2.15 19.81 -4.99
N ALA A 380 -2.87 19.75 -6.11
CA ALA A 380 -3.24 20.93 -6.89
C ALA A 380 -4.42 21.71 -6.27
N SER A 381 -5.37 21.02 -5.64
CA SER A 381 -6.49 21.68 -4.94
C SER A 381 -6.03 22.40 -3.67
N GLU A 382 -5.05 21.84 -2.93
CA GLU A 382 -4.50 22.46 -1.72
C GLU A 382 -3.89 23.85 -2.01
N SER A 383 -3.28 24.06 -3.18
CA SER A 383 -2.75 25.39 -3.56
C SER A 383 -3.82 26.42 -3.93
N ALA A 384 -4.96 25.97 -4.48
CA ALA A 384 -6.02 26.90 -4.87
C ALA A 384 -6.73 27.50 -3.65
N ASP A 385 -6.83 26.73 -2.56
CA ASP A 385 -7.40 27.22 -1.30
C ASP A 385 -6.42 28.14 -0.54
N ASP A 386 -5.10 27.89 -0.60
CA ASP A 386 -4.07 28.78 -0.02
C ASP A 386 -4.00 30.11 -0.80
N ASP A 387 -4.07 30.07 -2.13
CA ASP A 387 -4.09 31.26 -2.99
C ASP A 387 -5.39 32.09 -2.83
N ALA A 388 -6.53 31.46 -2.50
CA ALA A 388 -7.78 32.18 -2.25
C ALA A 388 -7.73 33.04 -0.97
N VAL A 389 -6.88 32.67 0.00
CA VAL A 389 -6.69 33.42 1.25
C VAL A 389 -5.65 34.53 1.07
N GLU A 390 -4.68 34.41 0.14
CA GLU A 390 -3.71 35.48 -0.15
C GLU A 390 -4.18 36.55 -1.17
N VAL A 391 -5.30 36.34 -1.86
CA VAL A 391 -5.84 37.32 -2.84
C VAL A 391 -6.97 38.19 -2.27
N GLY A 392 -7.46 37.88 -1.05
CA GLY A 392 -8.33 38.77 -0.27
C GLY A 392 -7.49 39.56 0.73
N GLY A 393 -7.31 40.86 0.49
CA GLY A 393 -6.59 41.76 1.38
C GLY A 393 -7.01 41.62 2.85
N GLY A 394 -6.03 41.81 3.75
CA GLY A 394 -6.21 41.63 5.18
C GLY A 394 -7.46 42.34 5.71
N GLU A 395 -8.30 41.55 6.38
CA GLU A 395 -9.30 42.05 7.31
C GLU A 395 -9.04 41.33 8.65
N PRO A 396 -8.91 42.07 9.77
CA PRO A 396 -8.70 41.48 11.07
C PRO A 396 -9.95 40.77 11.56
N ASP A 397 -9.70 39.72 12.35
CA ASP A 397 -10.66 39.01 13.20
C ASP A 397 -11.56 39.99 13.98
N PRO A 398 -12.89 40.05 13.73
CA PRO A 398 -13.80 40.92 14.45
C PRO A 398 -14.38 40.17 15.65
N ASP A 399 -13.53 39.78 16.60
CA ASP A 399 -13.93 39.34 17.94
C ASP A 399 -12.99 39.92 19.02
N VAL A 400 -12.60 41.18 18.82
CA VAL A 400 -12.09 42.03 19.91
C VAL A 400 -13.31 42.60 20.64
N ASP A 401 -13.67 41.99 21.76
CA ASP A 401 -14.54 42.59 22.77
C ASP A 401 -13.87 43.89 23.29
N VAL A 402 -14.19 45.00 22.64
CA VAL A 402 -13.93 46.35 23.14
C VAL A 402 -14.96 46.63 24.23
N LEU A 403 -14.61 46.27 25.47
CA LEU A 403 -15.24 46.82 26.66
C LEU A 403 -14.33 47.88 27.28
N ALA A 404 -14.71 49.12 26.97
CA ALA A 404 -14.65 50.32 27.78
C ALA A 404 -13.38 50.62 28.61
N ASP A 405 -12.67 51.62 28.09
CA ASP A 405 -11.90 52.62 28.83
C ASP A 405 -12.68 53.17 30.03
N ALA A 406 -12.15 52.98 31.25
CA ALA A 406 -12.44 53.79 32.43
C ALA A 406 -11.35 53.59 33.50
N GLY A 407 -10.47 54.58 33.65
CA GLY A 407 -9.97 54.96 34.97
C GLY A 407 -8.46 54.86 35.20
N ASP A 408 -7.81 56.01 35.03
CA ASP A 408 -6.44 56.33 35.43
C ASP A 408 -6.05 56.00 36.90
N ALA A 409 -4.75 55.68 37.03
CA ALA A 409 -3.78 56.02 38.07
C ALA A 409 -4.03 55.69 39.57
N ARG A 410 -3.12 54.87 40.15
CA ARG A 410 -2.05 55.31 41.09
C ARG A 410 -1.30 54.14 41.76
N ALA A 411 -0.01 54.43 42.01
CA ALA A 411 0.95 53.85 42.97
C ALA A 411 1.73 52.60 42.55
#